data_AF-A0P6C0-F1
#
_entry.id   AF-A0P6C0-F1
#
_cell.length_a   1.000
_cell.length_b   1.000
_cell.length_c   1.000
_cell.angle_alpha   90.00
_cell.angle_beta   90.00
_cell.angle_gamma   90.00
#
_symmetry.space_group_name_H-M   'P 1'
#
loop_
_entity.id
_entity.type
_entity.pdbx_description
1 polymer ?
#
loop_
_entity_poly.entity_id
_entity_poly.type
_entity_poly.pdbx_seq_one_letter_code
_entity_poly.pdbx_strand_id
1 'polypeptide(L)'
;MKISDLITVKKITYLSIMTIVISLYLLVDSSVKMYRVQNFNQAVAVGDSSEVFSRSFESRFSIAYWLATKGMFKEATILFNNLVEEANTDQQSAIHYNIGNIFFNRGLIINGTSMTVRDEAEYLFRQAKKAYVQSLKLNNTHWDAKHNLDRLLTMLPGDPTPGVGDSDSPGLIMGNIPVGLP
;
A
#
# COMPACT_ATOMS: atom_id res chain seq x y z
N MET A 1 -32.93 -17.38 -42.50
CA MET A 1 -31.71 -16.73 -43.04
C MET A 1 -30.62 -17.80 -43.10
N LYS A 2 -30.05 -18.10 -44.28
CA LYS A 2 -29.04 -19.16 -44.38
C LYS A 2 -27.69 -18.63 -43.88
N ILE A 3 -26.90 -19.48 -43.22
CA ILE A 3 -25.55 -19.12 -42.71
C ILE A 3 -24.64 -18.64 -43.86
N SER A 4 -24.84 -19.16 -45.07
CA SER A 4 -24.18 -18.70 -46.29
C SER A 4 -24.38 -17.21 -46.60
N ASP A 5 -25.51 -16.63 -46.21
CA ASP A 5 -25.86 -15.24 -46.48
C ASP A 5 -25.20 -14.27 -45.48
N LEU A 6 -24.74 -14.80 -44.34
CA LEU A 6 -23.92 -14.10 -43.35
C LEU A 6 -22.43 -14.06 -43.76
N ILE A 7 -21.97 -15.06 -44.51
CA ILE A 7 -20.56 -15.28 -44.89
C ILE A 7 -20.35 -14.84 -46.34
N THR A 8 -20.51 -13.55 -46.62
CA THR A 8 -20.10 -12.97 -47.91
C THR A 8 -18.73 -12.33 -47.79
N VAL A 9 -17.87 -12.48 -48.79
CA VAL A 9 -16.51 -11.89 -48.83
C VAL A 9 -16.52 -10.42 -48.39
N LYS A 10 -17.43 -9.61 -48.93
CA LYS A 10 -17.56 -8.18 -48.55
C LYS A 10 -17.80 -7.97 -47.05
N LYS A 11 -18.70 -8.74 -46.43
CA LYS A 11 -19.01 -8.64 -45.00
C LYS A 11 -17.81 -9.06 -44.15
N ILE A 12 -17.12 -10.12 -44.55
CA ILE A 12 -15.89 -10.59 -43.88
C ILE A 12 -14.78 -9.54 -44.01
N THR A 13 -14.63 -8.90 -45.17
CA THR A 13 -13.64 -7.82 -45.36
C THR A 13 -13.95 -6.63 -44.45
N TYR A 14 -15.19 -6.16 -44.39
CA TYR A 14 -15.56 -5.06 -43.48
C TYR A 14 -15.38 -5.42 -42.01
N LEU A 15 -15.77 -6.64 -41.61
CA LEU A 15 -15.52 -7.13 -40.25
C LEU A 15 -14.01 -7.16 -39.94
N SER A 16 -13.20 -7.64 -40.87
CA SER A 16 -11.74 -7.72 -40.72
C SER A 16 -11.11 -6.33 -40.59
N ILE A 17 -11.54 -5.37 -41.41
CA ILE A 17 -11.10 -3.97 -41.32
C ILE A 17 -11.49 -3.38 -39.97
N MET A 18 -12.72 -3.59 -39.52
CA MET A 18 -13.19 -3.10 -38.21
C MET A 18 -12.35 -3.70 -37.08
N THR A 19 -12.08 -5.00 -37.12
CA THR A 19 -11.21 -5.66 -36.14
C THR A 19 -9.80 -5.07 -36.17
N ILE A 20 -9.21 -4.85 -37.34
CA ILE A 20 -7.87 -4.23 -37.46
C ILE A 20 -7.86 -2.84 -36.83
N VAL A 21 -8.88 -2.01 -37.10
CA VAL A 21 -8.97 -0.65 -36.52
C VAL A 21 -9.07 -0.71 -35.00
N ILE A 22 -9.91 -1.60 -34.45
CA ILE A 22 -10.05 -1.79 -33.00
C ILE A 22 -8.73 -2.28 -32.40
N SER A 23 -8.08 -3.28 -33.01
CA SER A 23 -6.79 -3.80 -32.54
C SER A 23 -5.69 -2.73 -32.58
N LEU A 24 -5.66 -1.90 -33.63
CA LEU A 24 -4.69 -0.81 -33.74
C LEU A 24 -4.91 0.25 -32.66
N TYR A 25 -6.17 0.61 -32.40
CA TYR A 25 -6.52 1.51 -31.30
C TYR A 25 -6.06 0.97 -29.94
N LEU A 26 -6.37 -0.30 -29.64
CA LEU A 26 -5.97 -0.96 -28.39
C LEU A 26 -4.44 -1.03 -28.25
N LEU A 27 -3.71 -1.28 -29.34
CA LEU A 27 -2.25 -1.30 -29.35
C LEU A 27 -1.67 0.06 -29.00
N VAL A 28 -2.17 1.13 -29.63
CA VAL A 28 -1.71 2.50 -29.37
C VAL A 28 -2.01 2.92 -27.93
N ASP A 29 -3.24 2.71 -27.46
CA ASP A 29 -3.64 3.02 -26.09
C ASP A 29 -2.78 2.27 -25.05
N SER A 30 -2.56 0.97 -25.26
CA SER A 30 -1.72 0.14 -24.38
C SER A 30 -0.26 0.60 -24.38
N SER A 31 0.27 0.98 -25.55
CA SER A 31 1.65 1.48 -25.68
C SER A 31 1.84 2.80 -24.93
N VAL A 32 0.88 3.72 -25.04
CA VAL A 32 0.90 5.00 -24.31
C VAL A 32 0.81 4.78 -22.80
N LYS A 33 -0.06 3.87 -22.35
CA LYS A 33 -0.18 3.51 -20.93
C LYS A 33 1.13 2.91 -20.41
N MET A 34 1.73 1.98 -21.15
CA MET A 34 2.99 1.34 -20.75
C MET A 34 4.13 2.35 -20.63
N TYR A 35 4.25 3.28 -21.59
CA TYR A 35 5.23 4.36 -21.52
C TYR A 35 5.05 5.23 -20.27
N ARG A 36 3.80 5.61 -19.95
CA ARG A 36 3.48 6.40 -18.74
C ARG A 36 3.83 5.65 -17.46
N VAL A 37 3.51 4.35 -17.37
CA VAL A 37 3.84 3.51 -16.22
C VAL A 37 5.34 3.35 -16.06
N GLN A 38 6.10 3.18 -17.15
CA GLN A 38 7.56 3.09 -17.11
C GLN A 38 8.19 4.37 -16.56
N ASN A 39 7.76 5.53 -17.06
CA ASN A 39 8.24 6.82 -16.57
C ASN A 39 7.88 7.03 -15.10
N PHE A 40 6.68 6.64 -14.70
CA PHE A 40 6.26 6.67 -13.30
C PHE A 40 7.14 5.78 -12.41
N ASN A 41 7.40 4.54 -12.82
CA ASN A 41 8.25 3.62 -12.06
C ASN A 41 9.68 4.15 -11.93
N GLN A 42 10.22 4.78 -12.98
CA GLN A 42 11.53 5.43 -12.92
C GLN A 42 11.54 6.59 -11.94
N ALA A 43 10.52 7.45 -11.95
CA ALA A 43 10.39 8.57 -11.02
C ALA A 43 10.28 8.09 -9.56
N VAL A 44 9.37 7.15 -9.28
CA VAL A 44 9.19 6.58 -7.93
C VAL A 44 10.47 5.91 -7.43
N ALA A 45 11.22 5.22 -8.28
CA ALA A 45 12.47 4.58 -7.88
C ALA A 45 13.48 5.57 -7.26
N VAL A 46 13.49 6.81 -7.75
CA VAL A 46 14.34 7.90 -7.24
C VAL A 46 13.62 8.82 -6.24
N GLY A 47 12.36 8.54 -5.91
CA GLY A 47 11.56 9.36 -5.01
C GLY A 47 10.97 10.62 -5.64
N ASP A 48 10.99 10.72 -6.97
CA ASP A 48 10.36 11.80 -7.72
C ASP A 48 8.85 11.53 -7.88
N SER A 49 8.05 12.57 -7.65
CA SER A 49 6.59 12.52 -7.71
C SER A 49 6.09 13.44 -8.82
N SER A 50 6.18 12.98 -10.07
CA SER A 50 5.73 13.78 -11.23
C SER A 50 4.32 14.37 -11.00
N GLU A 51 4.13 15.68 -11.24
CA GLU A 51 2.89 16.40 -10.88
C GLU A 51 1.60 15.82 -11.48
N VAL A 52 1.68 15.22 -12.66
CA VAL A 52 0.52 14.66 -13.38
C VAL A 52 -0.01 13.40 -12.70
N PHE A 53 0.87 12.63 -12.05
CA PHE A 53 0.50 11.38 -11.38
C PHE A 53 0.54 11.47 -9.86
N SER A 54 1.23 12.46 -9.26
CA SER A 54 1.30 12.68 -7.79
C SER A 54 -0.05 12.84 -7.10
N ARG A 55 -1.13 13.04 -7.85
CA ARG A 55 -2.51 13.12 -7.36
C ARG A 55 -3.26 11.79 -7.35
N SER A 56 -2.78 10.75 -8.04
CA SER A 56 -3.46 9.46 -8.05
C SER A 56 -3.22 8.72 -6.73
N PHE A 57 -4.15 7.85 -6.35
CA PHE A 57 -4.00 6.96 -5.21
C PHE A 57 -2.73 6.12 -5.33
N GLU A 58 -2.52 5.47 -6.47
CA GLU A 58 -1.41 4.55 -6.73
C GLU A 58 -0.06 5.25 -6.63
N SER A 59 0.03 6.49 -7.10
CA SER A 59 1.23 7.30 -7.01
C SER A 59 1.59 7.63 -5.57
N ARG A 60 0.63 8.18 -4.82
CA ARG A 60 0.81 8.49 -3.41
C ARG A 60 1.13 7.24 -2.60
N PHE A 61 0.42 6.14 -2.83
CA PHE A 61 0.69 4.85 -2.21
C PHE A 61 2.13 4.39 -2.49
N SER A 62 2.60 4.49 -3.73
CA SER A 62 3.95 4.11 -4.12
C SER A 62 5.01 5.00 -3.48
N ILE A 63 4.75 6.29 -3.31
CA ILE A 63 5.62 7.23 -2.60
C ILE A 63 5.68 6.89 -1.11
N ALA A 64 4.55 6.61 -0.45
CA ALA A 64 4.54 6.15 0.94
C ALA A 64 5.35 4.87 1.11
N TYR A 65 5.18 3.92 0.20
CA TYR A 65 5.95 2.68 0.19
C TYR A 65 7.45 2.96 0.03
N TRP A 66 7.84 3.78 -0.94
CA TRP A 66 9.24 4.16 -1.14
C TRP A 66 9.83 4.83 0.10
N LEU A 67 9.12 5.79 0.71
CA LEU A 67 9.54 6.43 1.97
C LEU A 67 9.77 5.40 3.08
N ALA A 68 8.88 4.42 3.21
CA ALA A 68 9.04 3.32 4.17
C ALA A 68 10.31 2.49 3.90
N THR A 69 10.61 2.18 2.63
CA THR A 69 11.84 1.46 2.27
C THR A 69 13.13 2.24 2.55
N LYS A 70 13.04 3.58 2.57
CA LYS A 70 14.16 4.47 2.94
C LYS A 70 14.27 4.72 4.45
N GLY A 71 13.42 4.10 5.26
CA GLY A 71 13.38 4.29 6.71
C GLY A 71 12.73 5.60 7.15
N MET A 72 12.11 6.36 6.23
CA MET A 72 11.34 7.58 6.51
C MET A 72 9.95 7.20 7.03
N PHE A 73 9.93 6.49 8.15
CA PHE A 73 8.74 5.81 8.65
C PHE A 73 7.63 6.76 9.09
N LYS A 74 7.98 7.93 9.62
CA LYS A 74 7.00 8.93 10.07
C LYS A 74 6.24 9.50 8.88
N GLU A 75 6.97 9.93 7.86
CA GLU A 75 6.44 10.51 6.63
C GLU A 75 5.61 9.47 5.87
N ALA A 76 6.10 8.23 5.76
CA ALA A 76 5.37 7.13 5.15
C ALA A 76 4.03 6.85 5.86
N THR A 77 4.02 6.75 7.18
CA THR A 77 2.79 6.50 7.96
C THR A 77 1.77 7.63 7.80
N ILE A 78 2.22 8.90 7.83
CA ILE A 78 1.32 10.05 7.59
C ILE A 78 0.68 9.94 6.21
N LEU A 79 1.49 9.65 5.18
CA LEU A 79 1.00 9.59 3.82
C LEU A 79 0.07 8.40 3.60
N PHE A 80 0.35 7.24 4.19
CA PHE A 80 -0.56 6.09 4.21
C PHE A 80 -1.89 6.40 4.90
N ASN A 81 -1.88 7.05 6.07
CA ASN A 81 -3.10 7.41 6.79
C ASN A 81 -3.99 8.36 5.97
N ASN A 82 -3.39 9.34 5.28
CA ASN A 82 -4.13 10.27 4.42
C ASN A 82 -4.81 9.57 3.23
N LEU A 83 -4.36 8.37 2.85
CA LEU A 83 -4.92 7.60 1.74
C LEU A 83 -6.10 6.71 2.15
N VAL A 84 -6.35 6.51 3.46
CA VAL A 84 -7.37 5.57 3.94
C VAL A 84 -8.79 5.99 3.52
N GLU A 85 -9.09 7.30 3.55
CA GLU A 85 -10.44 7.83 3.29
C GLU A 85 -10.89 7.68 1.83
N GLU A 86 -9.95 7.71 0.89
CA GLU A 86 -10.21 7.58 -0.55
C GLU A 86 -10.02 6.15 -1.07
N ALA A 87 -9.47 5.25 -0.24
CA ALA A 87 -9.18 3.87 -0.60
C ALA A 87 -10.44 2.99 -0.61
N ASN A 88 -10.53 2.09 -1.59
CA ASN A 88 -11.45 0.96 -1.53
C ASN A 88 -10.99 -0.08 -0.47
N THR A 89 -11.82 -1.08 -0.17
CA THR A 89 -11.54 -2.07 0.88
C THR A 89 -10.20 -2.80 0.71
N ASP A 90 -9.86 -3.21 -0.52
CA ASP A 90 -8.58 -3.89 -0.78
C ASP A 90 -7.38 -2.95 -0.64
N GLN A 91 -7.54 -1.70 -1.10
CA GLN A 91 -6.54 -0.65 -0.92
C GLN A 91 -6.33 -0.31 0.56
N GLN A 92 -7.40 -0.20 1.35
CA GLN A 92 -7.31 -0.01 2.80
C GLN A 92 -6.59 -1.18 3.46
N SER A 93 -6.90 -2.42 3.05
CA SER A 93 -6.19 -3.61 3.55
C SER A 93 -4.69 -3.51 3.27
N ALA A 94 -4.29 -3.10 2.07
CA ALA A 94 -2.90 -2.91 1.68
C ALA A 94 -2.23 -1.75 2.45
N ILE A 95 -2.94 -0.65 2.70
CA ILE A 95 -2.45 0.47 3.52
C ILE A 95 -2.14 -0.03 4.94
N HIS A 96 -3.09 -0.71 5.58
CA HIS A 96 -2.90 -1.21 6.95
C HIS A 96 -1.80 -2.27 7.03
N TYR A 97 -1.64 -3.13 6.01
CA TYR A 97 -0.50 -4.05 5.92
C TYR A 97 0.85 -3.30 5.91
N ASN A 98 0.96 -2.24 5.11
CA ASN A 98 2.20 -1.45 5.03
C ASN A 98 2.48 -0.65 6.31
N ILE A 99 1.45 -0.09 6.95
CA ILE A 99 1.57 0.52 8.29
C ILE A 99 2.06 -0.53 9.30
N GLY A 100 1.53 -1.75 9.25
CA GLY A 100 1.99 -2.87 10.07
C GLY A 100 3.47 -3.17 9.86
N ASN A 101 3.92 -3.25 8.61
CA ASN A 101 5.33 -3.45 8.25
C ASN A 101 6.22 -2.31 8.78
N ILE A 102 5.77 -1.05 8.70
CA ILE A 102 6.50 0.10 9.24
C ILE A 102 6.74 -0.07 10.75
N PHE A 103 5.68 -0.32 11.52
CA PHE A 103 5.80 -0.48 12.97
C PHE A 103 6.61 -1.72 13.34
N PHE A 104 6.42 -2.82 12.61
CA PHE A 104 7.16 -4.05 12.86
C PHE A 104 8.66 -3.85 12.63
N ASN A 105 9.05 -3.27 11.50
CA ASN A 105 10.45 -2.98 11.18
C ASN A 105 11.08 -2.02 12.20
N ARG A 106 10.35 -0.97 12.63
CA ARG A 106 10.82 -0.08 13.70
C ARG A 106 11.04 -0.83 15.01
N GLY A 107 10.10 -1.70 15.38
CA GLY A 107 10.22 -2.53 16.57
C GLY A 107 11.46 -3.42 16.52
N LEU A 108 11.72 -4.06 15.37
CA LEU A 108 12.92 -4.87 15.16
C LEU A 108 14.21 -4.05 15.26
N ILE A 109 14.26 -2.84 14.67
CA ILE A 109 15.42 -1.95 14.75
C ILE A 109 15.72 -1.56 16.20
N ILE A 110 14.71 -1.22 16.99
CA ILE A 110 14.87 -0.80 18.39
C ILE A 110 15.18 -1.97 19.32
N ASN A 111 14.60 -3.14 19.05
CA ASN A 111 14.82 -4.34 19.84
C ASN A 111 16.26 -4.88 19.68
N GLY A 112 16.89 -4.64 18.52
CA GLY A 112 18.23 -5.12 18.23
C GLY A 112 18.32 -6.64 18.29
N THR A 113 19.41 -7.16 18.86
CA THR A 113 19.63 -8.61 19.06
C THR A 113 19.09 -9.13 20.39
N SER A 114 18.37 -8.30 21.15
CA SER A 114 17.85 -8.67 22.46
C SER A 114 16.74 -9.72 22.31
N MET A 115 16.86 -10.82 23.05
CA MET A 115 15.80 -11.84 23.17
C MET A 115 14.61 -11.34 24.03
N THR A 116 14.81 -10.32 24.85
CA THR A 116 13.75 -9.65 25.61
C THR A 116 13.30 -8.39 24.88
N VAL A 117 12.00 -8.30 24.61
CA VAL A 117 11.38 -7.12 24.01
C VAL A 117 11.42 -5.96 25.00
N ARG A 118 12.08 -4.87 24.60
CA ARG A 118 12.09 -3.62 25.38
C ARG A 118 10.71 -2.94 25.29
N ASP A 119 10.28 -2.22 26.31
CA ASP A 119 8.96 -1.55 26.37
C ASP A 119 8.62 -0.74 25.10
N GLU A 120 9.61 -0.01 24.57
CA GLU A 120 9.47 0.78 23.33
C GLU A 120 9.27 -0.11 22.09
N ALA A 121 9.96 -1.25 22.00
CA ALA A 121 9.76 -2.23 20.94
C ALA A 121 8.41 -2.95 21.11
N GLU A 122 7.98 -3.23 22.33
CA GLU A 122 6.67 -3.82 22.62
C GLU A 122 5.54 -2.91 22.13
N TYR A 123 5.62 -1.61 22.41
CA TYR A 123 4.66 -0.64 21.89
C TYR A 123 4.55 -0.73 20.36
N LEU A 124 5.69 -0.71 19.65
CA LEU A 124 5.72 -0.78 18.19
C LEU A 124 5.16 -2.12 17.68
N PHE A 125 5.49 -3.23 18.32
CA PHE A 125 4.92 -4.53 17.99
C PHE A 125 3.41 -4.58 18.20
N ARG A 126 2.87 -3.94 19.25
CA ARG A 126 1.41 -3.83 19.44
C ARG A 126 0.75 -2.98 18.36
N GLN A 127 1.37 -1.87 17.94
CA GLN A 127 0.88 -1.07 16.81
C GLN A 127 0.89 -1.88 15.51
N ALA A 128 1.95 -2.66 15.25
CA ALA A 128 2.01 -3.57 14.11
C ALA A 128 0.89 -4.61 14.15
N LYS A 129 0.63 -5.21 15.32
CA LYS A 129 -0.45 -6.19 15.52
C LYS A 129 -1.80 -5.58 15.16
N LYS A 130 -2.12 -4.40 15.69
CA LYS A 130 -3.37 -3.69 15.39
C LYS A 130 -3.54 -3.47 13.89
N ALA A 131 -2.49 -3.01 13.22
CA ALA A 131 -2.51 -2.74 11.79
C ALA A 131 -2.69 -4.02 10.94
N TYR A 132 -1.98 -5.11 11.24
CA TYR A 132 -2.18 -6.39 10.53
C TYR A 132 -3.58 -6.97 10.76
N VAL A 133 -4.10 -6.89 11.99
CA VAL A 133 -5.47 -7.32 12.29
C VAL A 133 -6.48 -6.49 11.48
N GLN A 134 -6.28 -5.17 11.37
CA GLN A 134 -7.15 -4.32 10.56
C GLN A 134 -7.06 -4.66 9.07
N SER A 135 -5.86 -4.93 8.55
CA SER A 135 -5.65 -5.39 7.18
C SER A 135 -6.44 -6.69 6.90
N LEU A 136 -6.41 -7.65 7.82
CA LEU A 136 -7.09 -8.94 7.69
C LEU A 136 -8.61 -8.86 7.91
N LYS A 137 -9.09 -7.89 8.70
CA LYS A 137 -10.53 -7.60 8.80
C LYS A 137 -11.11 -7.10 7.47
N LEU A 138 -10.33 -6.29 6.74
CA LEU A 138 -10.72 -5.75 5.44
C LEU A 138 -10.59 -6.78 4.32
N ASN A 139 -9.48 -7.52 4.30
CA ASN A 139 -9.26 -8.61 3.36
C ASN A 139 -8.57 -9.80 4.06
N ASN A 140 -9.35 -10.83 4.35
CA ASN A 140 -8.87 -12.02 5.05
C ASN A 140 -8.03 -12.96 4.15
N THR A 141 -7.89 -12.68 2.85
CA THR A 141 -7.10 -13.50 1.92
C THR A 141 -5.64 -13.03 1.81
N HIS A 142 -5.30 -11.88 2.42
CA HIS A 142 -3.97 -11.30 2.39
C HIS A 142 -2.96 -12.15 3.20
N TRP A 143 -2.33 -13.11 2.53
CA TRP A 143 -1.49 -14.13 3.18
C TRP A 143 -0.27 -13.52 3.89
N ASP A 144 0.36 -12.50 3.30
CA ASP A 144 1.54 -11.84 3.88
C ASP A 144 1.24 -11.19 5.24
N ALA A 145 0.03 -10.63 5.41
CA ALA A 145 -0.42 -10.04 6.66
C ALA A 145 -0.65 -11.12 7.72
N LYS A 146 -1.17 -12.29 7.34
CA LYS A 146 -1.29 -13.45 8.26
C LYS A 146 0.08 -13.93 8.71
N HIS A 147 0.99 -14.11 7.74
CA HIS A 147 2.34 -14.59 8.02
C HIS A 147 3.12 -13.62 8.92
N ASN A 148 3.06 -12.32 8.64
CA ASN A 148 3.74 -11.32 9.48
C ASN A 148 3.08 -11.19 10.85
N LEU A 149 1.76 -11.29 10.96
CA LEU A 149 1.06 -11.31 12.24
C LEU A 149 1.47 -12.53 13.08
N ASP A 150 1.54 -13.72 12.49
CA ASP A 150 1.96 -14.94 13.19
C ASP A 150 3.38 -14.78 13.75
N ARG A 151 4.33 -14.31 12.92
CA ARG A 151 5.70 -14.04 13.38
C ARG A 151 5.74 -13.01 14.51
N LEU A 152 4.98 -11.92 14.38
CA LEU A 152 4.90 -10.88 15.38
C LEU A 152 4.37 -11.40 16.73
N LEU A 153 3.36 -12.28 16.71
CA LEU A 153 2.77 -12.86 17.92
C LEU A 153 3.75 -13.73 18.70
N THR A 154 4.74 -14.34 18.03
CA THR A 154 5.81 -15.11 18.72
C THR A 154 6.81 -14.21 19.46
N MET A 155 6.85 -12.92 19.13
CA MET A 155 7.77 -11.95 19.75
C MET A 155 7.14 -11.19 20.91
N LEU A 156 5.82 -11.00 20.91
CA LEU A 156 5.14 -10.27 21.97
C LEU A 156 5.21 -11.05 23.30
N PRO A 157 5.50 -10.38 24.43
CA PRO A 157 5.47 -11.03 25.73
C PRO A 157 4.04 -11.49 26.06
N GLY A 158 3.95 -12.60 26.82
CA GLY A 158 2.67 -13.19 27.22
C GLY A 158 1.82 -12.22 28.07
N ASP A 159 2.47 -11.45 28.94
CA ASP A 159 1.86 -10.38 29.72
C ASP A 159 2.29 -9.01 29.18
N PRO A 160 1.36 -8.06 28.95
CA PRO A 160 1.71 -6.72 28.55
C PRO A 160 2.52 -6.00 29.62
N THR A 161 3.55 -5.26 29.21
CA THR A 161 4.23 -4.34 30.12
C THR A 161 3.22 -3.28 30.61
N PRO A 162 3.11 -3.03 31.93
CA PRO A 162 2.18 -2.04 32.47
C PRO A 162 2.35 -0.67 31.81
N GLY A 163 1.25 -0.07 31.36
CA GLY A 163 1.26 1.24 30.69
C GLY A 163 1.51 1.17 29.17
N VAL A 164 1.93 0.04 28.62
CA VAL A 164 2.00 -0.21 27.16
C VAL A 164 0.63 -0.68 26.65
N GLY A 165 -0.38 0.17 26.84
CA GLY A 165 -1.77 -0.14 26.50
C GLY A 165 -2.04 -0.12 25.00
N ASP A 166 -3.13 -0.78 24.62
CA ASP A 166 -3.75 -0.70 23.29
C ASP A 166 -4.38 0.70 23.08
N SER A 167 -3.62 1.78 23.17
CA SER A 167 -4.12 3.11 22.79
C SER A 167 -4.64 3.06 21.34
N ASP A 168 -5.92 3.38 21.16
CA ASP A 168 -6.62 3.34 19.87
C ASP A 168 -6.34 4.56 18.99
N SER A 169 -5.50 5.48 19.46
CA SER A 169 -4.88 6.47 18.59
C SER A 169 -3.63 5.88 17.95
N PRO A 170 -3.58 5.75 16.60
CA PRO A 170 -2.31 5.59 15.90
C PRO A 170 -1.36 6.64 16.46
N GLY A 171 -0.19 6.25 16.96
CA GLY A 171 0.75 7.11 17.67
C GLY A 171 1.22 8.33 16.87
N LEU A 172 0.34 9.32 16.77
CA LEU A 172 0.44 10.53 15.99
C LEU A 172 -0.09 11.69 16.85
N ILE A 173 0.30 11.73 18.13
CA ILE A 173 0.21 12.92 18.94
C ILE A 173 1.55 13.11 19.65
N MET A 174 2.02 14.36 19.64
CA MET A 174 3.22 14.93 20.28
C MET A 174 4.52 14.97 19.47
N GLY A 175 4.45 15.59 18.30
CA GLY A 175 5.63 16.25 17.74
C GLY A 175 5.28 17.49 16.92
N ASN A 176 4.35 18.34 17.42
CA ASN A 176 4.15 19.76 17.05
C ASN A 176 2.81 20.34 17.62
N ILE A 177 2.55 20.24 18.92
CA ILE A 177 1.65 21.24 19.55
C ILE A 177 2.58 22.35 20.03
N PRO A 178 2.47 23.59 19.52
CA PRO A 178 3.23 24.71 20.07
C PRO A 178 2.85 24.86 21.54
N VAL A 179 3.76 24.51 22.44
CA VAL A 179 3.65 24.87 23.86
C VAL A 179 4.04 26.33 23.98
N GLY A 180 3.08 27.20 23.77
CA GLY A 180 3.23 28.63 23.99
C GLY A 180 2.45 29.45 22.99
N LEU A 181 1.41 30.10 23.49
CA LEU A 181 1.14 31.52 23.29
C LEU A 181 0.28 31.98 24.49
N PRO A 182 0.43 33.26 24.91
CA PRO A 182 0.38 33.74 26.29
C PRO A 182 -1.00 33.68 26.97
#